data_AF-A0A6N8SEC4-F1
#
_entry.id   AF-A0A6N8SEC4-F1
#
_cell.length_a   1.000
_cell.length_b   1.000
_cell.length_c   1.000
_cell.angle_alpha   90.00
_cell.angle_beta   90.00
_cell.angle_gamma   90.00
#
_symmetry.space_group_name_H-M   'P 1'
#
loop_
_entity.id
_entity.type
_entity.pdbx_description
1 polymer ?
#
loop_
_entity_poly.entity_id
_entity_poly.type
_entity_poly.pdbx_seq_one_letter_code
_entity_poly.pdbx_strand_id
1 'polypeptide(L)'
;MTSRFLSATVGTVAVGTALGFIVGALTRPTFLGTTLPMGLLFGSHPDDRDFKLQLISHLGITTISGLILSAILALVLVKALKL
;
A
#
# COMPACT_ATOMS: atom_id res chain seq x y z
N MET A 1 23.33 19.93 -3.49
CA MET A 1 22.56 19.20 -4.52
C MET A 1 21.79 18.00 -3.95
N THR A 2 22.30 17.31 -2.93
CA THR A 2 21.72 16.09 -2.32
C THR A 2 20.32 16.22 -1.69
N SER A 3 19.94 17.39 -1.13
CA SER A 3 18.67 17.55 -0.39
C SER A 3 17.41 17.51 -1.27
N ARG A 4 17.48 18.03 -2.50
CA ARG A 4 16.34 18.02 -3.44
C ARG A 4 16.05 16.61 -3.97
N PHE A 5 17.08 15.78 -4.15
CA PHE A 5 16.94 14.40 -4.60
C PHE A 5 16.32 13.50 -3.53
N LEU A 6 16.77 13.66 -2.29
CA LEU A 6 16.17 12.94 -1.17
C LEU A 6 14.68 13.27 -1.03
N SER A 7 14.32 14.56 -1.18
CA SER A 7 12.92 15.00 -1.12
C SER A 7 12.06 14.43 -2.27
N ALA A 8 12.58 14.40 -3.49
CA ALA A 8 11.86 13.84 -4.65
C ALA A 8 11.65 12.33 -4.52
N THR A 9 12.69 11.58 -4.14
CA THR A 9 12.59 10.11 -3.95
C THR A 9 11.62 9.75 -2.84
N VAL A 10 11.70 10.44 -1.69
CA VAL A 10 10.76 10.24 -0.58
C VAL A 10 9.34 10.59 -1.02
N GLY A 11 9.15 11.65 -1.81
CA GLY A 11 7.86 12.00 -2.39
C GLY A 11 7.28 10.89 -3.28
N THR A 12 8.07 10.34 -4.20
CA THR A 12 7.62 9.28 -5.11
C THR A 12 7.25 8.00 -4.36
N VAL A 13 8.05 7.62 -3.37
CA VAL A 13 7.79 6.42 -2.53
C VAL A 13 6.56 6.63 -1.65
N ALA A 14 6.38 7.82 -1.06
CA ALA A 14 5.21 8.14 -0.26
C ALA A 14 3.93 8.08 -1.11
N VAL A 15 3.96 8.64 -2.32
CA VAL A 15 2.82 8.59 -3.25
C VAL A 15 2.50 7.15 -3.66
N GLY A 16 3.50 6.35 -4.03
CA GLY A 16 3.24 4.96 -4.42
C GLY A 16 2.75 4.08 -3.29
N THR A 17 3.24 4.30 -2.07
CA THR A 17 2.75 3.60 -0.86
C THR A 17 1.30 3.99 -0.58
N ALA A 18 0.97 5.28 -0.63
CA ALA A 18 -0.40 5.77 -0.45
C ALA A 18 -1.35 5.23 -1.51
N LEU A 19 -0.93 5.21 -2.79
CA LEU A 19 -1.72 4.64 -3.88
C LEU A 19 -1.92 3.12 -3.70
N GLY A 20 -0.89 2.38 -3.30
CA GLY A 20 -0.99 0.96 -2.99
C GLY A 20 -2.03 0.68 -1.90
N PHE A 21 -2.01 1.49 -0.83
CA PHE A 21 -3.00 1.40 0.24
C PHE A 21 -4.42 1.73 -0.23
N ILE A 22 -4.59 2.82 -1.00
CA ILE A 22 -5.90 3.22 -1.54
C ILE A 22 -6.46 2.12 -2.46
N VAL A 23 -5.65 1.58 -3.35
CA VAL A 23 -6.05 0.46 -4.23
C VAL A 23 -6.41 -0.76 -3.40
N GLY A 24 -5.63 -1.10 -2.38
CA GLY A 24 -5.95 -2.18 -1.44
C GLY A 24 -7.26 -1.97 -0.71
N ALA A 25 -7.55 -0.73 -0.31
CA ALA A 25 -8.81 -0.35 0.31
C ALA A 25 -9.98 -0.37 -0.68
N LEU A 26 -9.79 -0.08 -1.97
CA LEU A 26 -10.87 -0.16 -2.97
C LEU A 26 -11.12 -1.59 -3.45
N THR A 27 -10.07 -2.41 -3.50
CA THR A 27 -10.11 -3.81 -3.98
C THR A 27 -10.18 -4.84 -2.85
N ARG A 28 -10.75 -4.44 -1.70
CA ARG A 28 -10.85 -5.29 -0.51
C ARG A 28 -11.50 -6.65 -0.82
N PRO A 29 -11.10 -7.72 -0.12
CA PRO A 29 -11.70 -9.02 -0.28
C PRO A 29 -13.22 -8.98 -0.04
N THR A 30 -13.94 -9.80 -0.80
CA THR A 30 -15.39 -9.96 -0.67
C THR A 30 -15.70 -11.28 0.02
N PHE A 31 -16.68 -11.26 0.92
CA PHE A 31 -17.23 -12.44 1.58
C PHE A 31 -18.74 -12.47 1.36
N LEU A 32 -19.25 -13.59 0.85
CA LEU A 32 -20.67 -13.76 0.48
C LEU A 32 -21.21 -12.64 -0.45
N GLY A 33 -20.38 -12.13 -1.36
CA GLY A 33 -20.76 -11.05 -2.28
C GLY A 33 -20.73 -9.65 -1.68
N THR A 34 -20.38 -9.51 -0.40
CA THR A 34 -20.23 -8.21 0.26
C THR A 34 -18.76 -7.89 0.52
N THR A 35 -18.36 -6.64 0.31
CA THR A 35 -16.97 -6.22 0.57
C THR A 35 -16.71 -6.16 2.07
N LEU A 36 -15.60 -6.73 2.53
CA LEU A 36 -15.26 -6.68 3.96
C LEU A 36 -15.10 -5.22 4.41
N PRO A 37 -15.79 -4.80 5.47
CA PRO A 37 -15.74 -3.42 5.94
C PRO A 37 -14.40 -3.12 6.60
N MET A 38 -13.85 -1.92 6.38
CA MET A 38 -12.62 -1.47 7.07
C MET A 38 -12.78 -1.43 8.58
N GLY A 39 -14.01 -1.25 9.07
CA GLY A 39 -14.34 -1.32 10.50
C GLY A 39 -13.98 -2.65 11.15
N LEU A 40 -13.91 -3.74 10.37
CA LEU A 40 -13.53 -5.05 10.86
C LEU A 40 -12.10 -5.09 11.41
N LEU A 41 -11.21 -4.19 10.97
CA LEU A 41 -9.86 -4.03 11.52
C LEU A 41 -9.88 -3.64 13.01
N PHE A 42 -10.90 -2.90 13.44
CA PHE A 42 -11.04 -2.37 14.80
C PHE A 42 -11.97 -3.22 15.69
N GLY A 43 -12.70 -4.18 15.13
CA GLY A 43 -13.57 -5.09 15.89
C GLY A 43 -12.78 -6.03 16.79
N SER A 44 -13.33 -6.38 17.95
CA SER A 44 -12.72 -7.28 18.95
C SER A 44 -13.42 -8.64 19.04
N HIS A 45 -14.35 -8.94 18.12
CA HIS A 45 -15.07 -10.21 18.13
C HIS A 45 -14.14 -11.37 17.73
N PRO A 46 -14.10 -12.48 18.48
CA PRO A 46 -13.19 -13.59 18.22
C PRO A 46 -13.44 -14.29 16.88
N ASP A 47 -14.70 -14.35 16.43
CA ASP A 47 -15.08 -14.95 15.15
C ASP A 47 -14.65 -14.13 13.92
N ASP A 48 -14.27 -12.85 14.11
CA ASP A 48 -13.82 -11.98 13.02
C ASP A 48 -12.35 -12.20 12.65
N ARG A 49 -11.63 -13.07 13.39
CA ARG A 49 -10.18 -13.22 13.29
C ARG A 49 -9.72 -13.56 11.88
N ASP A 50 -10.36 -14.53 11.23
CA ASP A 50 -9.94 -15.00 9.91
C ASP A 50 -10.21 -13.95 8.82
N PHE A 51 -11.36 -13.27 8.88
CA PHE A 51 -11.69 -12.15 7.99
C PHE A 51 -10.75 -10.96 8.19
N LYS A 52 -10.38 -10.68 9.44
CA LYS A 52 -9.42 -9.64 9.79
C LYS A 52 -8.05 -9.98 9.23
N LEU A 53 -7.59 -11.22 9.37
CA LEU A 53 -6.31 -11.67 8.82
C LEU A 53 -6.28 -11.56 7.29
N GLN A 54 -7.35 -11.92 6.59
CA GLN A 54 -7.46 -11.74 5.14
C GLN A 54 -7.44 -10.26 4.72
N LEU A 55 -8.17 -9.41 5.44
CA LEU A 55 -8.21 -7.99 5.15
C LEU A 55 -6.83 -7.33 5.41
N ILE A 56 -6.18 -7.67 6.51
CA ILE A 56 -4.83 -7.19 6.86
C ILE A 56 -3.81 -7.69 5.84
N SER A 57 -3.85 -8.96 5.46
CA SER A 57 -2.88 -9.51 4.51
C SER A 57 -3.05 -8.86 3.13
N HIS A 58 -4.28 -8.65 2.67
CA HIS A 58 -4.55 -7.98 1.40
C HIS A 58 -4.08 -6.53 1.39
N LEU A 59 -4.46 -5.75 2.41
CA LEU A 59 -4.02 -4.35 2.56
C LEU A 59 -2.49 -4.27 2.71
N GLY A 60 -1.89 -5.19 3.46
CA GLY A 60 -0.44 -5.28 3.64
C GLY A 60 0.27 -5.54 2.32
N ILE A 61 -0.16 -6.56 1.57
CA ILE A 61 0.43 -6.92 0.27
C ILE A 61 0.31 -5.76 -0.71
N THR A 62 -0.88 -5.19 -0.89
CA THR A 62 -1.11 -4.09 -1.84
C THR A 62 -0.33 -2.82 -1.48
N THR A 63 -0.20 -2.50 -0.19
CA THR A 63 0.60 -1.38 0.28
C THR A 63 2.10 -1.62 0.07
N ILE A 64 2.60 -2.81 0.42
CA ILE A 64 4.01 -3.20 0.23
C ILE A 64 4.35 -3.24 -1.26
N SER A 65 3.48 -3.78 -2.11
CA SER A 65 3.66 -3.77 -3.56
C SER A 65 3.74 -2.35 -4.11
N GLY A 66 2.87 -1.43 -3.64
CA GLY A 66 2.92 -0.02 -4.02
C GLY A 66 4.23 0.66 -3.60
N LEU A 67 4.72 0.37 -2.40
CA LEU A 67 6.02 0.83 -1.91
C LEU A 67 7.18 0.31 -2.78
N ILE A 68 7.21 -1.00 -3.07
CA ILE A 68 8.26 -1.62 -3.87
C ILE A 68 8.25 -1.05 -5.30
N LEU A 69 7.09 -0.96 -5.94
CA LEU A 69 6.96 -0.43 -7.30
C LEU A 69 7.42 1.03 -7.39
N SER A 70 7.08 1.86 -6.41
CA SER A 70 7.51 3.26 -6.38
C SER A 70 8.98 3.44 -6.03
N ALA A 71 9.55 2.57 -5.18
CA ALA A 71 10.98 2.53 -4.92
C ALA A 71 11.77 2.14 -6.18
N ILE A 72 11.29 1.13 -6.94
CA ILE A 72 11.87 0.76 -8.23
C ILE A 72 11.77 1.93 -9.21
N LEU A 73 10.60 2.56 -9.32
CA LEU A 73 10.40 3.71 -10.21
C LEU A 73 11.34 4.88 -9.85
N ALA A 74 11.52 5.17 -8.56
CA ALA A 74 12.42 6.21 -8.11
C ALA A 74 13.88 5.89 -8.48
N LEU A 75 14.31 4.63 -8.31
CA LEU A 75 15.65 4.18 -8.73
C LEU A 75 15.87 4.29 -10.24
N VAL A 76 14.85 3.92 -11.03
CA VAL A 76 14.88 4.06 -12.50
C VAL A 76 14.98 5.53 -12.90
N LEU A 77 14.20 6.42 -12.28
CA LEU A 77 14.23 7.86 -12.54
C LEU A 77 15.59 8.47 -12.23
N VAL A 78 16.19 8.14 -11.08
CA VAL A 78 17.54 8.60 -10.71
C VAL A 78 18.56 8.17 -11.77
N LYS A 79 18.54 6.89 -12.18
CA LYS A 79 19.46 6.39 -13.22
C LYS A 79 19.20 7.02 -14.60
N ALA A 80 17.95 7.11 -15.03
CA ALA A 80 17.58 7.59 -16.36
C ALA A 80 17.92 9.06 -16.57
N LEU A 81 17.77 9.87 -15.52
CA LEU A 81 18.07 11.30 -15.55
C LEU A 81 19.58 11.59 -15.38
N LYS A 82 20.44 10.55 -15.27
CA LYS A 82 21.88 10.66 -14.96
C LYS A 82 22.14 11.58 -13.75
N LEU A 83 21.24 11.53 -12.78
CA LEU A 83 21.30 12.31 -11.54
C LEU A 83 22.20 11.62 -10.50
#